data_AF-A0A7X0AY08-F1
#
_entry.id   AF-A0A7X0AY08-F1
#
_cell.length_a   1.000
_cell.length_b   1.000
_cell.length_c   1.000
_cell.angle_alpha   90.00
_cell.angle_beta   90.00
_cell.angle_gamma   90.00
#
_symmetry.space_group_name_H-M   'P 1'
#
loop_
_entity.id
_entity.type
_entity.pdbx_description
1 polymer ?
#
loop_
_entity_poly.entity_id
_entity_poly.type
_entity_poly.pdbx_seq_one_letter_code
_entity_poly.pdbx_strand_id
1 'polypeptide(L)'
;MTKRGILPASLPPRGLSREQAAEYVGISATKFDQMIERGAMPRPKRIDGRRVWDLMALDAAFSALPDEAGAAMVPPAGDVNPWDVDCGLAPGK
;
A
#
# COMPACT_ATOMS: atom_id res chain seq x y z
N MET A 1 -26.60 -11.69 -13.11
CA MET A 1 -25.99 -12.97 -13.56
C MET A 1 -24.87 -13.33 -12.58
N THR A 2 -25.19 -14.04 -11.50
CA THR A 2 -24.23 -14.34 -10.43
C THR A 2 -23.31 -15.47 -10.89
N LYS A 3 -22.02 -15.18 -11.12
CA LYS A 3 -21.01 -16.20 -11.46
C LYS A 3 -20.91 -17.21 -10.31
N ARG A 4 -21.48 -18.39 -10.47
CA ARG A 4 -21.20 -19.54 -9.59
C ARG A 4 -19.84 -20.09 -9.96
N GLY A 5 -18.87 -19.93 -9.07
CA GLY A 5 -17.55 -20.52 -9.21
C GLY A 5 -17.60 -22.04 -9.01
N ILE A 6 -16.85 -22.78 -9.81
CA ILE A 6 -16.62 -24.23 -9.65
C ILE A 6 -15.69 -24.49 -8.45
N LEU A 7 -15.01 -23.45 -7.98
CA LEU A 7 -14.10 -23.48 -6.83
C LEU A 7 -14.88 -23.27 -5.52
N PRO A 8 -14.45 -23.89 -4.41
CA PRO A 8 -15.03 -23.67 -3.10
C PRO A 8 -14.92 -22.19 -2.70
N ALA A 9 -15.96 -21.66 -2.05
CA ALA A 9 -16.05 -20.23 -1.67
C ALA A 9 -14.91 -19.75 -0.74
N SER A 10 -14.19 -20.69 -0.11
CA SER A 10 -13.04 -20.38 0.75
C SER A 10 -11.76 -20.06 -0.03
N LEU A 11 -11.71 -20.28 -1.35
CA LEU A 11 -10.52 -19.99 -2.14
C LEU A 11 -10.65 -18.60 -2.77
N PRO A 12 -9.93 -17.58 -2.28
CA PRO A 12 -9.99 -16.25 -2.86
C PRO A 12 -9.48 -16.30 -4.32
N PRO A 13 -10.13 -15.58 -5.24
CA PRO A 13 -9.69 -15.54 -6.62
C PRO A 13 -8.28 -14.95 -6.69
N ARG A 14 -7.34 -15.75 -7.22
CA ARG A 14 -5.94 -15.35 -7.32
C ARG A 14 -5.71 -14.23 -8.33
N GLY A 15 -6.45 -14.30 -9.43
CA GLY A 15 -6.39 -13.36 -10.54
C GLY A 15 -7.52 -12.34 -10.49
N LEU A 16 -7.17 -11.07 -10.41
CA LEU A 16 -8.09 -9.94 -10.40
C LEU A 16 -8.08 -9.20 -11.75
N SER A 17 -9.24 -8.71 -12.17
CA SER A 17 -9.33 -7.72 -13.25
C SER A 17 -8.78 -6.36 -12.79
N ARG A 18 -8.59 -5.43 -13.72
CA ARG A 18 -8.18 -4.04 -13.41
C ARG A 18 -9.11 -3.39 -12.38
N GLU A 19 -10.42 -3.54 -12.56
CA GLU A 19 -11.43 -2.93 -11.68
C GLU A 19 -11.41 -3.58 -10.30
N GLN A 20 -11.33 -4.91 -10.25
CA GLN A 20 -11.25 -5.64 -8.98
C GLN A 20 -9.97 -5.33 -8.20
N ALA A 21 -8.83 -5.16 -8.90
CA ALA A 21 -7.57 -4.79 -8.28
C ALA A 21 -7.63 -3.37 -7.68
N ALA A 22 -8.24 -2.42 -8.40
CA ALA A 22 -8.42 -1.07 -7.91
C ALA A 22 -9.38 -1.01 -6.70
N GLU A 23 -10.48 -1.75 -6.75
CA GLU A 23 -11.44 -1.89 -5.65
C GLU A 23 -10.79 -2.54 -4.42
N TYR A 24 -9.97 -3.58 -4.61
CA TYR A 24 -9.23 -4.24 -3.54
C TYR A 24 -8.29 -3.28 -2.79
N VAL A 25 -7.61 -2.39 -3.50
CA VAL A 25 -6.76 -1.35 -2.92
C VAL A 25 -7.58 -0.18 -2.34
N GLY A 26 -8.84 -0.03 -2.73
CA GLY A 26 -9.71 1.07 -2.30
C GLY A 26 -9.54 2.37 -3.08
N ILE A 27 -9.10 2.29 -4.35
CA ILE A 27 -8.87 3.47 -5.23
C ILE A 27 -9.61 3.34 -6.56
N SER A 28 -9.70 4.44 -7.32
CA SER A 28 -10.28 4.40 -8.67
C SER A 28 -9.36 3.67 -9.67
N ALA A 29 -9.95 3.04 -10.68
CA ALA A 29 -9.19 2.32 -11.70
C ALA A 29 -8.18 3.21 -12.45
N THR A 30 -8.50 4.50 -12.64
CA THR A 30 -7.58 5.47 -13.25
C THR A 30 -6.40 5.76 -12.33
N LYS A 31 -6.64 5.93 -11.02
CA LYS A 31 -5.56 6.15 -10.05
C LYS A 31 -4.66 4.92 -9.95
N PHE A 32 -5.25 3.73 -10.00
CA PHE A 32 -4.51 2.47 -10.02
C PHE A 32 -3.57 2.38 -11.23
N ASP A 33 -4.03 2.72 -12.43
CA ASP A 33 -3.16 2.77 -13.62
C ASP A 33 -1.99 3.76 -13.44
N GLN A 34 -2.25 4.95 -12.89
CA GLN A 34 -1.21 5.93 -12.60
C GLN A 34 -0.17 5.39 -11.60
N MET A 35 -0.60 4.59 -10.61
CA MET A 35 0.34 3.96 -9.67
C MET A 35 1.19 2.88 -10.33
N ILE A 36 0.64 2.13 -11.30
CA ILE A 36 1.41 1.17 -12.11
C ILE A 36 2.43 1.90 -12.96
N GLU A 37 2.04 3.02 -13.59
CA GLU A 37 2.95 3.86 -14.39
C GLU A 37 4.10 4.43 -13.55
N ARG A 38 3.81 4.84 -12.31
CA ARG A 38 4.80 5.30 -11.33
C ARG A 38 5.67 4.18 -10.74
N GLY A 39 5.32 2.92 -10.99
CA GLY A 39 6.03 1.76 -10.44
C GLY A 39 5.71 1.43 -8.98
N ALA A 40 4.69 2.07 -8.39
CA ALA A 40 4.23 1.79 -7.03
C ALA A 40 3.35 0.53 -6.93
N MET A 41 2.80 0.07 -8.07
CA MET A 41 1.94 -1.12 -8.16
C MET A 41 2.46 -2.10 -9.20
N PRO A 42 2.19 -3.42 -9.05
CA PRO A 42 2.69 -4.43 -9.96
C PRO A 42 2.05 -4.31 -11.35
N ARG A 43 2.85 -4.59 -12.38
CA ARG A 43 2.35 -4.67 -13.76
C ARG A 43 1.45 -5.90 -13.94
N PRO A 44 0.42 -5.83 -14.80
CA PRO A 44 -0.45 -6.96 -15.07
C PRO A 44 0.31 -8.13 -15.68
N LYS A 45 -0.08 -9.35 -15.30
CA LYS A 45 0.25 -10.56 -16.07
C LYS A 45 -0.66 -10.61 -17.29
N ARG A 46 -0.06 -10.84 -18.46
CA ARG A 46 -0.79 -11.08 -19.70
C ARG A 46 -1.03 -12.57 -19.87
N ILE A 47 -2.28 -12.98 -19.79
CA ILE A 47 -2.72 -14.34 -20.11
C ILE A 47 -3.48 -14.21 -21.42
N ASP A 48 -2.80 -14.52 -22.52
CA ASP A 48 -3.24 -14.26 -23.89
C ASP A 48 -3.71 -12.80 -24.08
N GLY A 49 -5.02 -12.57 -24.23
CA GLY A 49 -5.62 -11.25 -24.42
C GLY A 49 -6.05 -10.54 -23.13
N ARG A 50 -5.97 -11.19 -21.96
CA ARG A 50 -6.45 -10.62 -20.70
C ARG A 50 -5.30 -10.15 -19.82
N ARG A 51 -5.51 -8.98 -19.22
CA ARG A 51 -4.66 -8.44 -18.15
C ARG A 51 -5.23 -8.88 -16.82
N VAL A 52 -4.42 -9.62 -16.06
CA VAL A 52 -4.79 -10.17 -14.75
C VAL A 52 -3.73 -9.76 -13.74
N TRP A 53 -4.16 -9.30 -12.58
CA TRP A 53 -3.29 -8.97 -11.46
C TRP A 53 -3.34 -10.08 -10.42
N ASP A 54 -2.18 -10.40 -9.85
CA ASP A 54 -2.07 -11.39 -8.78
C ASP A 54 -2.36 -10.73 -7.44
N LEU A 55 -3.27 -11.31 -6.67
CA LEU A 55 -3.66 -10.79 -5.35
C LEU A 55 -2.46 -10.64 -4.41
N MET A 56 -1.55 -11.63 -4.32
CA MET A 56 -0.40 -11.51 -3.41
C MET A 56 0.60 -10.46 -3.89
N ALA A 57 0.75 -10.28 -5.20
CA ALA A 57 1.62 -9.22 -5.71
C ALA A 57 1.05 -7.84 -5.36
N LEU A 58 -0.28 -7.67 -5.38
CA LEU A 58 -0.93 -6.45 -4.95
C LEU A 58 -0.76 -6.22 -3.45
N ASP A 59 -1.00 -7.25 -2.64
CA ASP A 59 -0.82 -7.20 -1.19
C ASP A 59 0.61 -6.82 -0.78
N ALA A 60 1.62 -7.47 -1.38
CA ALA A 60 3.02 -7.15 -1.14
C ALA A 60 3.38 -5.73 -1.59
N ALA A 61 2.85 -5.25 -2.72
CA ALA A 61 3.10 -3.89 -3.19
C ALA A 61 2.42 -2.85 -2.30
N PHE A 62 1.20 -3.13 -1.83
CA PHE A 62 0.47 -2.27 -0.91
C PHE A 62 1.19 -2.16 0.43
N SER A 63 1.65 -3.29 1.00
CA SER A 63 2.43 -3.31 2.23
C SER A 63 3.78 -2.59 2.12
N ALA A 64 4.29 -2.39 0.90
CA ALA A 64 5.54 -1.67 0.65
C ALA A 64 5.33 -0.17 0.41
N LEU A 65 4.08 0.32 0.34
CA LEU A 65 3.83 1.75 0.22
C LEU A 65 4.27 2.47 1.50
N PRO A 66 4.85 3.67 1.39
CA PRO A 66 5.16 4.46 2.57
C PRO A 66 3.87 4.85 3.28
N ASP A 67 3.82 4.66 4.60
CA ASP A 67 2.80 5.26 5.44
C ASP A 67 2.88 6.79 5.36
N GLU A 68 1.80 7.46 5.75
CA GLU A 68 1.73 8.93 5.78
C GLU A 68 2.86 9.56 6.63
N ALA A 69 3.35 8.81 7.64
CA ALA A 69 4.50 9.18 8.47
C ALA A 69 5.88 8.73 7.91
N GLY A 70 5.90 7.91 6.86
CA GLY A 70 7.10 7.26 6.31
C GLY A 70 7.97 8.13 5.37
N ALA A 71 7.57 9.38 5.12
CA ALA A 71 8.45 10.38 4.52
C ALA A 71 9.30 11.14 5.57
N ALA A 72 9.17 10.78 6.86
CA ALA A 72 9.87 11.40 7.98
C ALA A 72 10.73 10.39 8.75
N MET A 73 11.72 9.77 8.08
CA MET A 73 12.86 9.19 8.81
C MET A 73 14.17 9.41 8.06
N VAL A 74 14.50 10.68 7.87
CA VAL A 74 15.83 11.19 8.19
C VAL A 74 15.59 12.51 8.91
N PRO A 75 15.68 12.61 10.25
CA PRO A 75 15.85 13.91 10.86
C PRO A 75 17.17 14.48 10.31
N PRO A 76 17.19 15.67 9.67
CA PRO A 76 18.46 16.37 9.53
C PRO A 76 19.01 16.51 10.95
N ALA A 77 20.28 16.16 11.16
CA ALA A 77 20.94 16.45 12.43
C ALA A 77 20.76 17.95 12.72
N GLY A 78 19.87 18.32 13.65
CA GLY A 78 19.64 19.74 13.91
C GLY A 78 18.46 20.15 14.78
N ASP A 79 17.36 19.42 14.86
CA ASP A 79 16.19 19.92 15.60
C ASP A 79 16.05 19.26 16.97
N VAL A 80 16.80 19.81 17.92
CA VAL A 80 16.48 19.67 19.35
C VAL A 80 15.07 20.21 19.58
N ASN A 81 14.18 19.35 20.09
CA ASN A 81 12.81 19.72 20.37
C ASN A 81 12.77 20.50 21.70
N PRO A 82 12.09 21.66 21.79
CA PRO A 82 12.20 22.59 22.94
C PRO A 82 11.67 22.07 24.29
N TRP A 83 11.13 20.86 24.33
CA TRP A 83 10.65 20.15 25.53
C TRP A 83 11.63 19.09 26.04
N ASP A 84 12.77 18.87 25.37
CA ASP A 84 13.89 18.03 25.85
C ASP A 84 14.81 18.78 26.86
N VAL A 85 14.40 19.97 27.34
CA VAL A 85 15.13 20.70 28.38
C VAL A 85 14.70 20.19 29.77
N ASP A 86 15.50 19.24 30.26
CA ASP A 86 15.79 18.95 31.67
C ASP A 86 14.59 18.89 32.65
N CYS A 87 14.06 17.68 32.80
CA CYS A 87 13.46 17.26 34.07
C CYS A 87 14.55 17.13 35.14
N GLY A 88 14.86 18.23 35.84
CA GLY A 88 15.15 18.19 37.26
C GLY A 88 16.54 18.66 37.71
N LEU A 89 16.58 19.86 38.31
CA LEU A 89 17.35 20.10 39.53
C LEU A 89 16.80 21.30 40.31
N ALA A 90 16.02 21.04 41.37
CA ALA A 90 16.09 21.89 42.55
C ALA A 90 17.46 21.64 43.22
N PRO A 91 18.13 22.67 43.76
CA PRO A 91 18.08 22.78 45.22
C PRO A 91 18.07 24.23 45.71
N GLY A 92 17.51 24.41 46.90
CA GLY A 92 17.22 25.71 47.48
C GLY A 92 18.38 26.45 48.15
N LYS A 93 18.08 27.68 48.54
CA LYS A 93 18.35 28.34 49.82
C LYS A 93 17.38 29.51 49.93
#